data_AF-A0AAJ1NII0-F1
#
_entry.id   AF-A0AAJ1NII0-F1
#
_cell.length_a   1.000
_cell.length_b   1.000
_cell.length_c   1.000
_cell.angle_alpha   90.00
_cell.angle_beta   90.00
_cell.angle_gamma   90.00
#
_symmetry.space_group_name_H-M   'P 1'
#
loop_
_entity.id
_entity.type
_entity.pdbx_description
1 polymer ?
#
loop_
_entity_poly.entity_id
_entity_poly.type
_entity_poly.pdbx_seq_one_letter_code
_entity_poly.pdbx_strand_id
1 'polypeptide(L)'
;MKFYKSKEWRVLRLKALQRDNYECQMCKSKGKYKAAENVHHLKEVKTHPHLAMDLDNLQCLCIRCHNEVHDRLDKVEKKVPKFMNEERW
;
A
#
# COMPACT_ATOMS: atom_id res chain seq x y z
N MET A 1 -11.62 4.78 -20.94
CA MET A 1 -11.46 3.51 -20.19
C MET A 1 -10.55 3.79 -19.00
N LYS A 2 -10.92 3.44 -17.75
CA LYS A 2 -10.11 3.77 -16.55
C LYS A 2 -8.94 2.79 -16.43
N PHE A 3 -7.69 3.27 -16.32
CA PHE A 3 -6.46 2.45 -16.23
C PHE A 3 -6.60 1.22 -15.33
N TYR A 4 -7.05 1.42 -14.09
CA TYR A 4 -7.21 0.34 -13.09
C TYR A 4 -8.32 -0.68 -13.39
N LYS A 5 -9.20 -0.41 -14.37
CA LYS A 5 -10.25 -1.33 -14.83
C LYS A 5 -9.85 -2.09 -16.10
N SER A 6 -8.70 -1.77 -16.69
CA SER A 6 -8.21 -2.42 -17.90
C SER A 6 -7.90 -3.90 -17.65
N LYS A 7 -8.00 -4.73 -18.70
CA LYS A 7 -7.72 -6.16 -18.62
C LYS A 7 -6.22 -6.38 -18.40
N GLU A 8 -5.42 -5.58 -19.08
CA GLU A 8 -3.97 -5.54 -19.06
C GLU A 8 -3.47 -5.29 -17.62
N TRP A 9 -4.04 -4.30 -16.93
CA TRP A 9 -3.70 -4.03 -15.53
C TRP A 9 -4.06 -5.19 -14.61
N ARG A 10 -5.23 -5.83 -14.79
CA ARG A 10 -5.63 -6.99 -13.96
C ARG A 10 -4.66 -8.16 -14.11
N VAL A 11 -4.21 -8.43 -15.33
CA VAL A 11 -3.22 -9.47 -15.63
C VAL A 11 -1.88 -9.13 -15.00
N LEU A 12 -1.38 -7.91 -15.17
CA LEU A 12 -0.11 -7.46 -14.59
C LEU A 12 -0.15 -7.51 -13.06
N ARG A 13 -1.24 -7.05 -12.46
CA ARG A 13 -1.47 -7.11 -11.00
C ARG A 13 -1.41 -8.56 -10.50
N LEU A 14 -2.02 -9.51 -11.21
CA LEU A 14 -1.95 -10.92 -10.83
C LEU A 14 -0.52 -11.47 -10.94
N LYS A 15 0.22 -11.11 -12.00
CA LYS A 15 1.64 -11.50 -12.14
C LYS A 15 2.49 -10.96 -10.99
N ALA A 16 2.28 -9.71 -10.57
CA ALA A 16 2.99 -9.13 -9.43
C ALA A 16 2.69 -9.89 -8.13
N LEU A 17 1.41 -10.21 -7.87
CA LEU A 17 1.00 -10.99 -6.70
C LEU A 17 1.61 -12.40 -6.71
N GLN A 18 1.63 -13.08 -7.86
CA GLN A 18 2.25 -14.40 -7.99
C GLN A 18 3.76 -14.35 -7.78
N ARG A 19 4.47 -13.39 -8.39
CA ARG A 19 5.91 -13.16 -8.19
C ARG A 19 6.25 -12.98 -6.71
N ASP A 20 5.41 -12.23 -6.01
CA ASP A 20 5.61 -11.84 -4.62
C ASP A 20 5.03 -12.88 -3.63
N ASN A 21 4.58 -14.05 -4.10
CA ASN A 21 3.91 -15.10 -3.32
C ASN A 21 2.70 -14.62 -2.51
N TYR A 22 2.01 -13.57 -2.98
CA TYR A 22 0.93 -12.89 -2.26
C TYR A 22 1.37 -12.33 -0.89
N GLU A 23 2.67 -12.04 -0.72
CA GLU A 23 3.25 -11.49 0.50
C GLU A 23 3.62 -10.02 0.37
N CYS A 24 3.48 -9.28 1.46
CA CYS A 24 3.94 -7.92 1.58
C CYS A 24 5.49 -7.88 1.56
N GLN A 25 6.07 -7.34 0.49
CA GLN A 25 7.52 -7.32 0.29
C GLN A 25 8.27 -6.47 1.32
N MET A 26 7.65 -5.38 1.81
CA MET A 26 8.22 -4.58 2.91
C MET A 26 8.16 -5.28 4.27
N CYS A 27 7.16 -6.12 4.52
CA CYS A 27 7.15 -6.92 5.75
C CYS A 27 8.20 -8.02 5.66
N LYS A 28 8.30 -8.67 4.49
CA LYS A 28 9.27 -9.72 4.21
C LYS A 28 10.70 -9.26 4.37
N SER A 29 11.05 -8.07 3.87
CA SER A 29 12.39 -7.48 4.06
C SER A 29 12.73 -7.20 5.53
N LYS A 30 11.71 -7.00 6.38
CA LYS A 30 11.84 -6.85 7.84
C LYS A 30 11.76 -8.19 8.59
N GLY A 31 11.81 -9.34 7.89
CA GLY A 31 11.69 -10.67 8.48
C GLY A 31 10.29 -11.01 9.02
N LYS A 32 9.24 -10.31 8.57
CA LYS A 32 7.86 -10.50 9.02
C LYS A 32 6.97 -11.00 7.89
N TYR A 33 6.07 -11.90 8.20
CA TYR A 33 5.03 -12.33 7.26
C TYR A 33 3.79 -11.44 7.37
N LYS A 34 3.26 -11.00 6.23
CA LYS A 34 1.92 -10.43 6.11
C LYS A 34 1.42 -10.59 4.67
N ALA A 35 0.16 -10.94 4.50
CA ALA A 35 -0.45 -11.02 3.18
C ALA A 35 -0.45 -9.66 2.48
N ALA A 36 -0.21 -9.66 1.16
CA ALA A 36 -0.36 -8.50 0.32
C ALA A 36 -1.84 -8.24 0.02
N GLU A 37 -2.26 -6.99 0.15
CA GLU A 37 -3.63 -6.56 -0.12
C GLU A 37 -3.69 -5.67 -1.36
N ASN A 38 -2.60 -4.92 -1.60
CA ASN A 38 -2.48 -3.98 -2.69
C ASN A 38 -1.18 -4.19 -3.47
N VAL A 39 -1.19 -3.74 -4.73
CA VAL A 39 0.01 -3.63 -5.57
C VAL A 39 0.28 -2.15 -5.76
N HIS A 40 1.43 -1.71 -5.26
CA HIS A 40 1.87 -0.33 -5.24
C HIS A 40 2.82 -0.05 -6.41
N HIS A 41 2.72 1.14 -7.00
CA HIS A 41 3.66 1.63 -8.01
C HIS A 41 4.82 2.35 -7.33
N LEU A 42 6.05 1.82 -7.41
CA LEU A 42 7.26 2.44 -6.83
C LEU A 42 7.48 3.86 -7.34
N LYS A 43 7.29 4.06 -8.66
CA LYS A 43 7.19 5.37 -9.31
C LYS A 43 5.75 5.60 -9.71
N GLU A 44 5.15 6.65 -9.17
CA GLU A 44 3.74 6.96 -9.38
C GLU A 44 3.37 7.11 -10.86
N VAL A 45 2.21 6.56 -11.23
CA VAL A 45 1.66 6.64 -12.59
C VAL A 45 1.50 8.08 -13.08
N LYS A 46 1.24 9.03 -12.17
CA LYS A 46 1.05 10.45 -12.51
C LYS A 46 2.34 11.10 -13.04
N THR A 47 3.49 10.71 -12.50
CA THR A 47 4.79 11.28 -12.88
C THR A 47 5.52 10.42 -13.91
N HIS A 48 5.34 9.10 -13.87
CA HIS A 48 6.01 8.14 -14.75
C HIS A 48 4.99 7.20 -15.42
N PRO A 49 4.11 7.71 -16.30
CA PRO A 49 3.07 6.90 -16.93
C PRO A 49 3.64 5.78 -17.81
N HIS A 50 4.85 5.96 -18.37
CA HIS A 50 5.55 4.94 -19.15
C HIS A 50 5.96 3.71 -18.32
N LEU A 51 6.05 3.83 -16.99
CA LEU A 51 6.36 2.72 -16.08
C LEU A 51 5.11 2.11 -15.43
N ALA A 52 3.91 2.58 -15.79
CA ALA A 52 2.67 2.13 -15.16
C ALA A 52 2.38 0.64 -15.39
N MET A 53 2.90 0.08 -16.48
CA MET A 53 2.72 -1.30 -16.93
C MET A 53 4.01 -2.14 -16.80
N ASP A 54 5.03 -1.61 -16.12
CA ASP A 54 6.27 -2.32 -15.85
C ASP A 54 6.13 -3.13 -14.56
N LEU A 55 6.44 -4.43 -14.61
CA LEU A 55 6.35 -5.33 -13.45
C LEU A 55 7.37 -4.94 -12.36
N ASP A 56 8.53 -4.44 -12.74
CA ASP A 56 9.60 -4.06 -11.80
C ASP A 56 9.27 -2.75 -11.08
N ASN A 57 8.37 -1.95 -11.65
CA ASN A 57 7.81 -0.78 -10.99
C ASN A 57 6.67 -1.13 -10.00
N LEU A 58 6.34 -2.41 -9.82
CA LEU A 58 5.26 -2.85 -8.92
C LEU A 58 5.81 -3.58 -7.70
N GLN A 59 5.19 -3.31 -6.54
CA GLN A 59 5.49 -3.99 -5.29
C GLN A 59 4.21 -4.38 -4.54
N CYS A 60 4.10 -5.64 -4.12
CA CYS A 60 2.97 -6.10 -3.32
C CYS A 60 3.14 -5.69 -1.85
N LEU A 61 2.14 -4.98 -1.30
CA LEU A 61 2.15 -4.42 0.05
C LEU A 61 0.85 -4.73 0.80
N CYS A 62 0.95 -4.86 2.12
CA CYS A 62 -0.21 -4.80 3.02
C CYS A 62 -0.73 -3.36 3.14
N ILE A 63 -1.97 -3.16 3.61
CA ILE A 63 -2.55 -1.82 3.76
C ILE A 63 -1.67 -0.89 4.61
N ARG A 64 -1.09 -1.41 5.70
CA ARG A 64 -0.24 -0.61 6.59
C ARG A 64 1.00 -0.08 5.86
N CYS A 65 1.73 -0.95 5.17
CA CYS A 65 2.93 -0.56 4.43
C CYS A 65 2.58 0.31 3.21
N HIS A 66 1.45 0.06 2.56
CA HIS A 66 0.98 0.92 1.48
C HIS A 66 0.69 2.35 1.98
N ASN A 67 0.11 2.51 3.18
CA ASN A 67 -0.12 3.82 3.79
C ASN A 67 1.19 4.48 4.26
N GLU A 68 2.16 3.70 4.76
CA GLU A 68 3.51 4.15 5.13
C GLU A 68 4.22 4.77 3.92
N VAL A 69 4.16 4.11 2.75
CA VAL A 69 4.82 4.60 1.53
C VAL A 69 4.18 5.87 0.98
N HIS A 70 2.85 6.01 1.10
CA HIS A 70 2.17 7.23 0.66
C HIS A 70 2.17 8.36 1.72
N ASP A 71 2.91 8.20 2.81
CA ASP A 71 2.94 9.15 3.93
C ASP A 71 1.52 9.50 4.45
N ARG A 72 0.62 8.52 4.42
CA ARG A 72 -0.78 8.67 4.85
C ARG A 72 -0.97 8.35 6.33
N LEU A 73 0.12 8.05 7.04
CA LEU A 73 0.07 7.75 8.48
C LEU A 73 -0.02 9.03 9.32
N ASP A 74 0.51 10.15 8.83
CA ASP A 74 0.62 11.41 9.58
C ASP A 74 -0.66 12.25 9.63
N LYS A 75 -1.72 11.85 8.92
CA LYS A 75 -3.01 12.57 8.90
C LYS A 75 -4.08 12.02 9.83
N VAL A 76 -3.72 11.10 10.73
CA VAL A 76 -4.59 10.81 11.88
C VAL A 76 -4.26 11.86 12.93
N GLU A 77 -4.93 13.01 12.85
CA GLU A 77 -5.04 13.91 14.01
C GLU A 77 -5.55 13.04 15.17
N LYS A 78 -4.67 12.72 16.11
CA LYS A 78 -5.06 12.04 17.34
C LYS A 78 -6.05 12.97 18.02
N LYS A 79 -7.36 12.69 17.90
CA LYS A 79 -8.37 13.31 18.75
C LYS A 79 -8.00 12.96 20.18
N VAL A 80 -7.34 13.87 20.86
CA VAL A 80 -7.15 13.80 22.31
C VAL A 80 -8.56 13.67 22.89
N PRO A 81 -8.88 12.60 23.63
CA PRO A 81 -10.17 12.53 24.29
C PRO A 81 -10.26 13.73 25.23
N LYS A 82 -11.14 14.68 24.89
CA LYS A 82 -11.49 15.78 25.79
C LYS A 82 -12.25 15.14 26.95
N PHE A 83 -11.70 15.33 28.15
CA PHE A 83 -12.27 15.03 29.47
C PHE A 83 -11.78 13.73 30.13
N MET A 84 -10.68 13.85 30.89
CA MET A 84 -10.55 13.12 32.16
C MET A 84 -11.16 14.02 33.25
N ASN A 85 -12.15 13.52 33.98
CA ASN A 85 -12.59 14.15 35.22
C ASN A 85 -11.69 13.63 36.35
N GLU A 86 -10.77 14.47 36.82
CA GLU A 86 -10.01 14.20 38.04
C GLU A 86 -10.94 14.47 39.23
N GLU A 87 -11.35 13.39 39.91
CA GLU A 87 -11.95 13.38 41.25
C GLU A 87 -13.25 14.19 41.46
N ARG A 88 -14.39 13.49 41.50
CA ARG A 88 -15.58 13.96 42.23
C ARG A 88 -15.64 13.22 43.56
N TRP A 89 -15.29 13.93 44.64
CA TRP A 89 -15.76 13.65 45.99
C TRP A 89 -17.27 13.94 46.08
#